data_AF-A0A1I0VDC2-F1
#
_entry.id   AF-A0A1I0VDC2-F1
#
_cell.length_a   1.000
_cell.length_b   1.000
_cell.length_c   1.000
_cell.angle_alpha   90.00
_cell.angle_beta   90.00
_cell.angle_gamma   90.00
#
_symmetry.space_group_name_H-M   'P 1'
#
loop_
_entity.id
_entity.type
_entity.pdbx_description
1 polymer ?
#
loop_
_entity_poly.entity_id
_entity_poly.type
_entity_poly.pdbx_seq_one_letter_code
_entity_poly.pdbx_strand_id
1 'polypeptide(L)'
;MMYGNKGFNAYKNNSVNYASKDQLLLMLVDGAVKFAKISRQAIADKDIKKAHESIIRTQDIFIELMATLDRSNGQWSEQIFRVYEFINSRLVEANLKKSVEIMDEVLPLIEDVRDTWNEAYKLSKK
;
A
#
# COMPACT_ATOMS: atom_id res chain seq x y z
N MET A 1 34.73 5.85 -4.51
CA MET A 1 33.97 7.01 -3.99
C MET A 1 32.54 6.55 -3.68
N MET A 2 32.15 6.50 -2.40
CA MET A 2 30.81 6.07 -1.95
C MET A 2 30.17 7.14 -1.04
N TYR A 3 29.73 8.25 -1.63
CA TYR A 3 29.04 9.34 -0.92
C TYR A 3 27.67 9.68 -1.54
N GLY A 4 26.95 8.69 -2.08
CA GLY A 4 25.66 8.92 -2.75
C GLY A 4 24.40 8.50 -1.99
N ASN A 5 24.50 7.73 -0.91
CA ASN A 5 23.34 7.00 -0.35
C ASN A 5 23.06 7.21 1.15
N LYS A 6 23.87 8.03 1.85
CA LYS A 6 23.65 8.31 3.29
C LYS A 6 22.64 9.43 3.52
N GLY A 7 22.64 10.47 2.68
CA GLY A 7 21.72 11.60 2.80
C GLY A 7 20.25 11.19 2.59
N PHE A 8 19.94 10.53 1.46
CA PHE A 8 18.57 10.12 1.13
C PHE A 8 17.91 9.23 2.19
N ASN A 9 18.64 8.24 2.71
CA ASN A 9 18.14 7.36 3.77
C ASN A 9 17.93 8.10 5.09
N ALA A 10 18.79 9.08 5.44
CA ALA A 10 18.61 9.91 6.63
C ALA A 10 17.38 10.84 6.51
N TYR A 11 17.13 11.43 5.33
CA TYR A 11 15.92 12.24 5.09
C TYR A 11 14.64 11.40 5.20
N LYS A 12 14.61 10.21 4.58
CA LYS A 12 13.45 9.31 4.65
C LYS A 12 13.16 8.87 6.09
N ASN A 13 14.18 8.53 6.87
CA ASN A 13 14.02 8.16 8.28
C ASN A 13 13.53 9.34 9.13
N ASN A 14 14.07 10.54 8.94
CA ASN A 14 13.60 11.73 9.66
C ASN A 14 12.15 12.07 9.31
N SER A 15 11.75 11.95 8.03
CA SER A 15 10.36 12.19 7.65
C SER A 15 9.36 11.23 8.30
N VAL A 16 9.75 9.98 8.54
CA VAL A 16 8.91 8.99 9.24
C VAL A 16 8.84 9.28 10.74
N ASN A 17 9.98 9.58 11.38
CA ASN A 17 10.06 9.76 12.84
C ASN A 17 9.28 10.97 13.37
N TYR A 18 9.07 11.99 12.54
CA TYR A 18 8.35 13.23 12.93
C TYR A 18 6.99 13.37 12.23
N ALA A 19 6.55 12.37 11.45
CA ALA A 19 5.24 12.39 10.80
C ALA A 19 4.11 12.22 11.82
N SER A 20 3.00 12.94 11.61
CA SER A 20 1.76 12.68 12.35
C SER A 20 1.19 11.31 11.96
N LYS A 21 0.29 10.76 12.79
CA LYS A 21 -0.42 9.50 12.49
C LYS A 21 -1.10 9.54 11.11
N ASP A 22 -1.75 10.66 10.79
CA ASP A 22 -2.39 10.85 9.49
C ASP A 22 -1.37 10.83 8.35
N GLN A 23 -0.21 11.47 8.52
CA GLN A 23 0.85 11.48 7.50
C GLN A 23 1.44 10.08 7.29
N LEU A 24 1.63 9.30 8.37
CA LEU A 24 2.06 7.91 8.28
C LEU A 24 1.05 7.06 7.50
N LEU A 25 -0.24 7.26 7.73
CA LEU A 25 -1.30 6.59 6.98
C LEU A 25 -1.22 6.93 5.48
N LEU A 26 -1.08 8.21 5.12
CA LEU A 26 -0.92 8.62 3.72
C LEU A 26 0.32 8.00 3.07
N MET A 27 1.45 7.97 3.79
CA MET A 27 2.68 7.33 3.32
C MET A 27 2.52 5.83 3.10
N LEU A 28 1.74 5.14 3.95
CA LEU A 28 1.45 3.71 3.78
C LEU A 28 0.63 3.47 2.51
N VAL A 29 -0.45 4.21 2.30
CA VAL A 29 -1.31 4.01 1.11
C VAL A 29 -0.62 4.41 -0.19
N ASP A 30 0.21 5.46 -0.18
CA ASP A 30 1.09 5.80 -1.30
C ASP A 30 2.13 4.70 -1.57
N GLY A 31 2.69 4.13 -0.50
CA GLY A 31 3.57 2.97 -0.55
C GLY A 31 2.90 1.75 -1.18
N ALA A 32 1.64 1.48 -0.83
CA ALA A 32 0.86 0.37 -1.36
C ALA A 32 0.67 0.51 -2.89
N VAL A 33 0.23 1.67 -3.38
CA VAL A 33 0.10 1.94 -4.83
C VAL A 33 1.45 1.76 -5.53
N LYS A 34 2.52 2.31 -4.95
CA LYS A 34 3.87 2.19 -5.53
C LYS A 34 4.30 0.74 -5.66
N PHE A 35 4.19 -0.07 -4.59
CA PHE A 35 4.61 -1.47 -4.63
C PHE A 35 3.71 -2.32 -5.52
N ALA A 36 2.41 -2.04 -5.60
CA ALA A 36 1.49 -2.70 -6.52
C ALA A 36 1.85 -2.43 -8.00
N LYS A 37 2.25 -1.20 -8.35
CA LYS A 37 2.74 -0.88 -9.70
C LYS A 37 4.04 -1.61 -10.02
N ILE A 38 4.97 -1.66 -9.06
CA ILE A 38 6.23 -2.38 -9.22
C ILE A 38 6.00 -3.88 -9.39
N SER A 39 5.11 -4.49 -8.60
CA SER A 39 4.82 -5.92 -8.72
C SER A 39 4.18 -6.27 -10.05
N ARG A 40 3.18 -5.49 -10.50
CA ARG A 40 2.55 -5.66 -11.80
C ARG A 40 3.59 -5.65 -12.92
N GLN A 41 4.46 -4.64 -12.96
CA GLN A 41 5.50 -4.54 -13.98
C GLN A 41 6.50 -5.70 -13.87
N ALA A 42 6.91 -6.07 -12.66
CA ALA A 42 7.84 -7.18 -12.45
C ALA A 42 7.26 -8.54 -12.91
N ILE A 43 5.95 -8.76 -12.77
CA ILE A 43 5.29 -9.93 -13.35
C ILE A 43 5.38 -9.89 -14.88
N ALA A 44 5.04 -8.76 -15.50
CA ALA A 44 5.12 -8.59 -16.95
C ALA A 44 6.54 -8.83 -17.50
N ASP A 45 7.55 -8.35 -16.76
CA ASP A 45 8.98 -8.52 -17.07
C ASP A 45 9.51 -9.93 -16.72
N LYS A 46 8.67 -10.80 -16.14
CA LYS A 46 9.04 -12.13 -15.63
C LYS A 46 10.11 -12.12 -14.53
N ASP A 47 10.29 -10.99 -13.84
CA ASP A 47 11.11 -10.88 -12.63
C ASP A 47 10.31 -11.39 -11.41
N ILE A 48 10.29 -12.71 -11.27
CA ILE A 48 9.51 -13.43 -10.26
C ILE A 48 9.86 -13.04 -8.83
N LYS A 49 11.15 -12.81 -8.54
CA LYS A 49 11.63 -12.45 -7.21
C LYS A 49 11.14 -11.05 -6.84
N LYS A 50 11.36 -10.07 -7.70
CA LYS A 50 10.93 -8.69 -7.48
C LYS A 50 9.41 -8.57 -7.41
N ALA A 51 8.69 -9.33 -8.25
CA ALA A 51 7.24 -9.44 -8.19
C ALA A 51 6.80 -9.92 -6.80
N HIS A 52 7.33 -11.05 -6.33
CA HIS A 52 6.99 -11.59 -5.01
C HIS A 52 7.27 -10.60 -3.89
N GLU A 53 8.50 -10.06 -3.81
CA GLU A 53 8.89 -9.12 -2.76
C GLU A 53 8.00 -7.86 -2.73
N SER A 54 7.63 -7.35 -3.91
CA SER A 54 6.77 -6.16 -4.01
C SER A 54 5.31 -6.46 -3.66
N ILE A 55 4.81 -7.65 -4.01
CA ILE A 55 3.46 -8.08 -3.62
C ILE A 55 3.37 -8.27 -2.11
N ILE A 56 4.34 -8.95 -1.50
CA ILE A 56 4.37 -9.15 -0.04
C ILE A 56 4.36 -7.81 0.69
N ARG A 57 5.18 -6.84 0.27
CA ARG A 57 5.15 -5.49 0.86
C ARG A 57 3.79 -4.80 0.73
N THR A 58 3.09 -5.02 -0.38
CA THR A 58 1.73 -4.48 -0.56
C THR A 58 0.75 -5.17 0.39
N GLN A 59 0.84 -6.50 0.52
CA GLN A 59 0.03 -7.29 1.46
C GLN A 59 0.23 -6.85 2.91
N ASP A 60 1.49 -6.68 3.33
CA ASP A 60 1.84 -6.25 4.69
C ASP A 60 1.20 -4.90 5.04
N ILE A 61 1.16 -3.95 4.09
CA ILE A 61 0.49 -2.67 4.27
C ILE A 61 -1.01 -2.86 4.51
N PHE A 62 -1.70 -3.68 3.70
CA PHE A 62 -3.13 -3.92 3.89
C PHE A 62 -3.42 -4.68 5.19
N ILE A 63 -2.53 -5.58 5.62
CA ILE A 63 -2.62 -6.23 6.93
C ILE A 63 -2.50 -5.20 8.06
N GLU A 64 -1.55 -4.28 7.97
CA GLU A 64 -1.40 -3.21 8.96
C GLU A 64 -2.63 -2.29 8.99
N LEU A 65 -3.16 -1.90 7.83
CA LEU A 65 -4.39 -1.11 7.74
C LEU A 65 -5.59 -1.84 8.39
N MET A 66 -5.69 -3.15 8.17
CA MET A 66 -6.72 -4.00 8.78
C MET A 66 -6.57 -4.12 10.30
N ALA A 67 -5.33 -4.23 10.78
CA ALA A 67 -5.01 -4.39 12.21
C ALA A 67 -5.21 -3.08 12.99
N THR A 68 -4.97 -1.94 12.36
CA THR A 68 -5.02 -0.61 13.00
C THR A 68 -6.34 0.12 12.81
N LEU A 69 -7.24 -0.38 11.96
CA LEU A 69 -8.56 0.20 11.75
C LEU A 69 -9.43 0.09 13.01
N ASP A 70 -9.86 1.23 13.54
CA ASP A 70 -10.85 1.27 14.61
C ASP A 70 -12.24 0.90 14.09
N ARG A 71 -12.68 -0.32 14.40
CA ARG A 71 -13.96 -0.87 13.97
C ARG A 71 -15.15 -0.47 14.82
N SER A 72 -14.94 0.30 15.89
CA SER A 72 -16.02 0.78 16.74
C SER A 72 -16.80 1.95 16.12
N ASN A 73 -16.26 2.58 15.05
CA ASN A 73 -16.78 3.82 14.47
C ASN A 73 -17.93 3.65 13.46
N GLY A 74 -18.69 2.57 13.53
CA GLY A 74 -19.92 2.36 12.76
C GLY A 74 -19.76 1.55 11.48
N GLN A 75 -20.77 1.58 10.60
CA GLN A 75 -20.87 0.62 9.49
C GLN A 75 -19.77 0.80 8.42
N TRP A 76 -19.23 2.00 8.25
CA TRP A 76 -18.20 2.29 7.24
C TRP A 76 -16.88 1.57 7.53
N SER A 77 -16.51 1.40 8.81
CA SER A 77 -15.27 0.71 9.18
C SER A 77 -15.34 -0.77 8.81
N GLU A 78 -16.50 -1.40 8.95
CA GLU A 78 -16.69 -2.78 8.48
C GLU A 78 -16.69 -2.89 6.95
N GLN A 79 -17.18 -1.88 6.24
CA GLN A 79 -17.15 -1.86 4.77
C GLN A 79 -15.71 -1.72 4.24
N ILE A 80 -14.94 -0.77 4.77
CA ILE A 80 -13.57 -0.56 4.33
C ILE A 80 -12.65 -1.72 4.75
N PHE A 81 -12.92 -2.35 5.90
CA PHE A 81 -12.23 -3.58 6.30
C PHE A 81 -12.38 -4.69 5.24
N ARG A 82 -13.61 -4.94 4.77
CA ARG A 82 -13.87 -5.93 3.72
C ARG A 82 -13.17 -5.61 2.41
N VAL A 83 -13.03 -4.32 2.07
CA VAL A 83 -12.27 -3.90 0.89
C VAL A 83 -10.79 -4.27 1.06
N TYR A 84 -10.20 -4.00 2.23
CA TYR A 84 -8.79 -4.36 2.49
C TYR A 84 -8.57 -5.87 2.46
N GLU A 85 -9.47 -6.63 3.07
CA GLU A 85 -9.43 -8.10 3.07
C GLU A 85 -9.50 -8.65 1.65
N PHE A 86 -10.44 -8.14 0.84
CA PHE A 86 -10.56 -8.52 -0.57
C PHE A 86 -9.26 -8.23 -1.34
N ILE A 87 -8.74 -7.01 -1.24
CA ILE A 87 -7.49 -6.61 -1.90
C ILE A 87 -6.34 -7.56 -1.50
N ASN A 88 -6.21 -7.84 -0.20
CA ASN A 88 -5.16 -8.73 0.30
C ASN A 88 -5.30 -10.15 -0.29
N SER A 89 -6.52 -10.70 -0.34
CA SER A 89 -6.78 -12.02 -0.92
C SER A 89 -6.41 -12.08 -2.42
N ARG A 90 -6.74 -11.03 -3.18
CA ARG A 90 -6.39 -10.93 -4.62
C ARG A 90 -4.89 -10.79 -4.81
N LEU A 91 -4.20 -10.05 -3.96
CA LEU A 91 -2.74 -9.97 -3.98
C LEU A 91 -2.09 -11.33 -3.69
N VAL A 92 -2.64 -12.14 -2.78
CA VAL A 92 -2.16 -13.52 -2.55
C VAL A 92 -2.29 -14.36 -3.81
N GLU A 93 -3.45 -14.33 -4.45
CA GLU A 93 -3.70 -15.06 -5.68
C GLU A 93 -2.80 -14.58 -6.84
N ALA A 94 -2.65 -13.27 -7.01
CA ALA A 94 -1.75 -12.67 -7.97
C ALA A 94 -0.29 -13.12 -7.74
N ASN A 95 0.12 -13.25 -6.48
CA ASN A 95 1.45 -13.72 -6.14
C ASN A 95 1.65 -15.19 -6.50
N LEU A 96 0.68 -16.05 -6.15
CA LEU A 96 0.75 -17.48 -6.42
C LEU A 96 0.77 -17.78 -7.92
N LYS A 97 -0.11 -17.11 -8.69
CA LYS A 97 -0.26 -17.32 -10.13
C LYS A 97 0.69 -16.48 -10.98
N LYS A 98 1.29 -15.43 -10.40
CA LYS A 98 2.04 -14.40 -11.13
C LYS A 98 1.21 -13.87 -12.30
N SER A 99 -0.04 -13.48 -12.01
CA SER A 99 -0.99 -13.00 -13.01
C SER A 99 -0.99 -11.48 -13.06
N VAL A 100 -0.70 -10.93 -14.24
CA VAL A 100 -0.82 -9.49 -14.50
C VAL A 100 -2.29 -9.08 -14.49
N GLU A 101 -3.18 -9.96 -14.95
CA GLU A 101 -4.62 -9.73 -15.03
C GLU A 101 -5.22 -9.47 -13.63
N ILE A 102 -4.85 -10.29 -12.64
CA ILE A 102 -5.29 -10.05 -11.25
C ILE A 102 -4.71 -8.74 -10.71
N MET A 103 -3.46 -8.41 -11.07
CA MET A 103 -2.87 -7.13 -10.69
C MET A 103 -3.58 -5.94 -11.35
N ASP A 104 -4.01 -6.07 -12.61
CA ASP A 104 -4.77 -5.06 -13.35
C ASP A 104 -6.15 -4.82 -12.74
N GLU A 105 -6.80 -5.86 -12.22
CA GLU A 105 -8.07 -5.75 -11.51
C GLU A 105 -7.92 -5.08 -10.13
N VAL A 106 -6.88 -5.45 -9.38
CA VAL A 106 -6.73 -4.99 -7.98
C VAL A 106 -6.08 -3.62 -7.86
N LEU A 107 -5.20 -3.24 -8.79
CA LEU A 107 -4.46 -1.97 -8.72
C LEU A 107 -5.38 -0.75 -8.64
N PRO A 108 -6.46 -0.61 -9.44
CA PRO A 108 -7.41 0.49 -9.31
C PRO A 108 -8.02 0.58 -7.90
N LEU A 109 -8.36 -0.56 -7.28
CA LEU A 109 -8.92 -0.57 -5.92
C LEU A 109 -7.91 -0.07 -4.87
N ILE A 110 -6.62 -0.40 -5.06
CA ILE A 110 -5.54 0.11 -4.21
C ILE A 110 -5.37 1.62 -4.39
N GLU A 111 -5.51 2.12 -5.62
CA GLU A 111 -5.49 3.56 -5.91
C GLU A 111 -6.69 4.27 -5.29
N ASP A 112 -7.90 3.71 -5.37
CA ASP A 112 -9.11 4.26 -4.76
C ASP A 112 -9.00 4.34 -3.23
N VAL A 113 -8.42 3.33 -2.58
CA VAL A 113 -8.12 3.37 -1.14
C VAL A 113 -7.18 4.54 -0.81
N ARG A 114 -6.11 4.71 -1.58
CA ARG A 114 -5.16 5.80 -1.40
C ARG A 114 -5.82 7.16 -1.60
N ASP A 115 -6.66 7.30 -2.61
CA ASP A 115 -7.37 8.54 -2.93
C ASP A 115 -8.39 8.89 -1.83
N THR A 116 -9.12 7.89 -1.33
CA THR A 116 -10.08 8.03 -0.21
C THR A 116 -9.41 8.61 1.03
N TRP A 117 -8.25 8.06 1.45
CA TRP A 117 -7.54 8.57 2.63
C TRP A 117 -6.93 9.96 2.41
N ASN A 118 -6.45 10.23 1.20
CA ASN A 118 -5.98 11.57 0.85
C ASN A 118 -7.11 12.61 0.90
N GLU A 119 -8.32 12.26 0.45
CA GLU A 119 -9.49 13.12 0.54
C GLU A 119 -9.94 13.32 1.99
N ALA A 120 -10.05 12.23 2.77
CA ALA A 120 -10.39 12.31 4.19
C ALA A 120 -9.42 13.22 4.97
N TYR A 121 -8.12 13.13 4.68
CA TYR A 121 -7.12 14.02 5.26
C TYR A 121 -7.32 15.49 4.86
N LYS A 122 -7.61 15.76 3.58
CA LYS A 122 -7.91 17.14 3.14
C LYS A 122 -9.14 17.71 3.84
N LEU A 123 -10.18 16.90 4.04
CA LEU A 123 -11.40 17.30 4.73
C LEU A 123 -11.18 17.54 6.22
N SER A 124 -10.29 16.78 6.88
CA SER A 124 -10.00 16.96 8.32
C SER A 124 -9.15 18.21 8.63
N LYS A 125 -8.55 18.83 7.62
CA LYS A 125 -7.80 20.10 7.74
C LYS A 125 -8.61 21.34 7.37
N LYS A 126 -9.82 21.18 6.86
CA LYS A 126 -10.77 22.28 6.64
C LYS A 126 -11.53 22.58 7.93
#